data_AF-A0A3D4B421-F1
#
_entry.id   AF-A0A3D4B421-F1
#
_cell.length_a   1.000
_cell.length_b   1.000
_cell.length_c   1.000
_cell.angle_alpha   90.00
_cell.angle_beta   90.00
_cell.angle_gamma   90.00
#
_symmetry.space_group_name_H-M   'P 1'
#
loop_
_entity.id
_entity.type
_entity.pdbx_description
1 polymer ?
#
loop_
_entity_poly.entity_id
_entity_poly.type
_entity_poly.pdbx_seq_one_letter_code
_entity_poly.pdbx_strand_id
1 'polypeptide(L)'
;MSHKKCFSWKYYFTLSVILLLAVGWGAPSALAQNRDSGQAETPTIEEKTTDMQKIDGFFPLYWDEKAGTLWMEIARFDTEVLNLGGLAAGLGSNDIGLDRGQGGGSRIVTFERVGPKILMVQPNYRYRAISDNPDEVRAVTDAFARSTHWGFKVAAETDGRVLVDMTDYLIRDTHRVIPRLRPGTYRLDKSRSAVYMPMTMGFPKNTELEVSLT
;
A
#
# COMPACT_ATOMS: atom_id res chain seq x y z
N MET A 1 -5.93 13.94 19.25
CA MET A 1 -4.93 13.51 18.24
C MET A 1 -5.57 13.46 16.85
N SER A 2 -5.34 14.48 16.02
CA SER A 2 -5.80 14.46 14.62
C SER A 2 -4.85 13.58 13.81
N HIS A 3 -5.23 12.33 13.57
CA HIS A 3 -4.67 11.58 12.44
C HIS A 3 -5.05 12.38 11.19
N LYS A 4 -4.09 12.76 10.34
CA LYS A 4 -4.43 13.24 9.00
C LYS A 4 -5.14 12.06 8.32
N LYS A 5 -6.47 12.12 8.28
CA LYS A 5 -7.30 11.07 7.68
C LYS A 5 -7.01 11.11 6.18
N CYS A 6 -6.43 10.03 5.66
CA CYS A 6 -6.15 9.89 4.24
C CYS A 6 -7.44 9.42 3.56
N PHE A 7 -8.37 10.35 3.33
CA PHE A 7 -9.65 10.04 2.70
C PHE A 7 -9.45 9.73 1.22
N SER A 8 -10.02 8.62 0.76
CA SER A 8 -10.13 8.31 -0.66
C SER A 8 -11.44 8.89 -1.20
N TRP A 9 -11.36 9.68 -2.27
CA TRP A 9 -12.49 10.27 -2.98
C TRP A 9 -12.46 9.84 -4.46
N LYS A 10 -13.64 9.68 -5.06
CA LYS A 10 -13.79 9.34 -6.48
C LYS A 10 -14.28 10.57 -7.23
N TYR A 11 -13.61 10.90 -8.33
CA TYR A 11 -14.14 11.81 -9.35
C TYR A 11 -14.71 10.99 -10.50
N TYR A 12 -15.82 11.43 -11.07
CA TYR A 12 -16.33 10.92 -12.33
C TYR A 12 -16.08 11.96 -13.42
N PHE A 13 -15.58 11.51 -14.57
CA PHE A 13 -15.42 12.30 -15.78
C PHE A 13 -16.31 11.70 -16.87
N THR A 14 -17.08 12.51 -17.57
CA THR A 14 -17.89 12.09 -18.72
C THR A 14 -17.29 12.71 -19.97
N LEU A 15 -16.79 11.89 -20.90
CA LEU A 15 -16.47 12.32 -22.25
C LEU A 15 -17.66 12.01 -23.16
N SER A 16 -18.34 13.05 -23.63
CA SER A 16 -19.43 12.94 -24.60
C SER A 16 -18.93 13.31 -25.99
N VAL A 17 -19.16 12.44 -26.98
CA VAL A 17 -18.95 12.77 -28.38
C VAL A 17 -20.09 13.68 -28.82
N ILE A 18 -19.80 14.94 -29.14
CA ILE A 18 -20.74 15.79 -29.86
C ILE A 18 -20.67 15.37 -31.33
N LEU A 19 -21.68 14.65 -31.81
CA LEU A 19 -21.82 14.29 -33.21
C LEU A 19 -22.17 15.55 -34.02
N LEU A 20 -21.15 16.29 -34.47
CA LEU A 20 -21.33 17.32 -35.50
C LEU A 20 -21.59 16.60 -36.83
N LEU A 21 -22.85 16.59 -37.27
CA LEU A 21 -23.26 16.17 -38.61
C LEU A 21 -22.65 17.11 -39.65
N ALA A 22 -21.41 16.84 -40.07
CA ALA A 22 -20.80 17.46 -41.23
C ALA A 22 -21.10 16.60 -42.48
N VAL A 23 -21.96 17.11 -43.35
CA VAL A 23 -22.24 16.53 -44.66
C VAL A 23 -21.06 16.78 -45.60
N GLY A 24 -20.34 15.72 -45.96
CA GLY A 24 -19.71 15.47 -47.28
C GLY A 24 -18.46 16.25 -47.70
N TRP A 25 -17.29 15.56 -47.76
CA TRP A 25 -16.56 15.19 -49.00
C TRP A 25 -15.16 14.60 -48.71
N GLY A 26 -14.91 13.38 -49.18
CA GLY A 26 -13.67 12.93 -49.87
C GLY A 26 -12.30 12.90 -49.18
N ALA A 27 -11.91 11.71 -48.68
CA ALA A 27 -10.57 11.05 -48.67
C ALA A 27 -9.35 11.75 -47.98
N PRO A 28 -8.25 11.02 -47.64
CA PRO A 28 -7.98 9.59 -47.70
C PRO A 28 -7.69 8.93 -46.32
N SER A 29 -7.65 7.61 -46.34
CA SER A 29 -7.32 6.71 -45.23
C SER A 29 -6.03 7.12 -44.51
N ALA A 30 -6.16 7.52 -43.25
CA ALA A 30 -5.04 7.60 -42.33
C ALA A 30 -4.67 6.18 -41.89
N LEU A 31 -3.42 5.79 -42.14
CA LEU A 31 -2.79 4.60 -41.58
C LEU A 31 -3.00 4.61 -40.06
N ALA A 32 -3.79 3.65 -39.58
CA ALA A 32 -3.80 3.29 -38.17
C ALA A 32 -2.38 2.85 -37.81
N GLN A 33 -1.61 3.72 -37.15
CA GLN A 33 -0.41 3.31 -36.46
C GLN A 33 -0.85 2.31 -35.40
N ASN A 34 -0.67 1.03 -35.70
CA ASN A 34 -0.67 -0.04 -34.72
C ASN A 34 0.51 0.25 -33.79
N ARG A 35 0.26 1.07 -32.76
CA ARG A 35 1.15 1.19 -31.62
C ARG A 35 1.00 -0.13 -30.89
N ASP A 36 1.86 -1.06 -31.28
CA ASP A 36 2.25 -2.17 -30.43
C ASP A 36 2.90 -1.54 -29.18
N SER A 37 2.06 -1.15 -28.23
CA SER A 37 2.50 -0.80 -26.90
C SER A 37 2.93 -2.10 -26.28
N GLY A 38 4.20 -2.45 -26.48
CA GLY A 38 4.89 -3.47 -25.71
C GLY A 38 4.75 -3.15 -24.23
N GLN A 39 3.65 -3.61 -23.64
CA GLN A 39 3.53 -3.79 -22.21
C GLN A 39 4.59 -4.82 -21.90
N ALA A 40 5.74 -4.36 -21.38
CA ALA A 40 6.72 -5.26 -20.80
C ALA A 40 5.96 -6.19 -19.86
N GLU A 41 5.97 -7.48 -20.19
CA GLU A 41 5.27 -8.50 -19.44
C GLU A 41 5.75 -8.44 -17.99
N THR A 42 4.80 -8.47 -17.05
CA THR A 42 5.16 -8.45 -15.62
C THR A 42 5.88 -9.77 -15.34
N PRO A 43 7.12 -9.76 -14.83
CA PRO A 43 7.88 -10.99 -14.61
C PRO A 43 7.20 -11.86 -13.56
N THR A 44 7.54 -13.14 -13.53
CA THR A 44 7.06 -14.03 -12.47
C THR A 44 7.75 -13.71 -11.14
N ILE A 45 7.10 -14.04 -10.04
CA ILE A 45 7.68 -13.89 -8.70
C ILE A 45 8.97 -14.71 -8.60
N GLU A 46 8.94 -15.95 -9.09
CA GLU A 46 10.06 -16.90 -9.03
C GLU A 46 11.29 -16.37 -9.77
N GLU A 47 11.12 -15.80 -10.97
CA GLU A 47 12.20 -15.13 -11.71
C GLU A 47 12.72 -13.91 -10.95
N LYS A 48 11.80 -13.07 -10.42
CA LYS A 48 12.18 -11.83 -9.75
C LYS A 48 12.94 -12.07 -8.44
N THR A 49 12.65 -13.17 -7.75
CA THR A 49 13.16 -13.46 -6.40
C THR A 49 14.25 -14.53 -6.35
N THR A 50 14.80 -14.96 -7.49
CA THR A 50 15.77 -16.07 -7.56
C THR A 50 16.97 -15.91 -6.62
N ASP A 51 17.50 -14.68 -6.48
CA ASP A 51 18.67 -14.38 -5.64
C ASP A 51 18.30 -13.73 -4.28
N MET A 52 17.03 -13.77 -3.89
CA MET A 52 16.55 -13.13 -2.66
C MET A 52 16.40 -14.15 -1.53
N GLN A 53 16.64 -13.71 -0.30
CA GLN A 53 16.34 -14.52 0.86
C GLN A 53 14.82 -14.56 1.08
N LYS A 54 14.21 -15.73 0.90
CA LYS A 54 12.81 -15.95 1.23
C LYS A 54 12.61 -16.09 2.74
N ILE A 55 11.56 -15.45 3.26
CA ILE A 55 11.07 -15.59 4.64
C ILE A 55 9.61 -16.00 4.55
N ASP A 56 9.33 -17.27 4.86
CA ASP A 56 7.95 -17.78 4.88
C ASP A 56 7.17 -17.16 6.05
N GLY A 57 5.89 -16.88 5.84
CA GLY A 57 5.02 -16.29 6.86
C GLY A 57 3.59 -16.14 6.37
N PHE A 58 2.74 -15.47 7.16
CA PHE A 58 1.36 -15.20 6.79
C PHE A 58 1.29 -14.39 5.49
N PHE A 59 2.12 -13.35 5.41
CA PHE A 59 2.58 -12.77 4.14
C PHE A 59 4.05 -13.15 3.95
N PRO A 60 4.38 -14.00 2.96
CA PRO A 60 5.76 -14.30 2.63
C PRO A 60 6.53 -13.04 2.23
N LEU A 61 7.80 -12.97 2.62
CA LEU A 61 8.70 -11.87 2.30
C LEU A 61 9.90 -12.36 1.50
N TYR A 62 10.50 -11.45 0.74
CA TYR A 62 11.75 -11.67 0.03
C TYR A 62 12.68 -10.50 0.29
N TRP A 63 13.86 -10.79 0.83
CA TRP A 63 14.88 -9.78 1.12
C TRP A 63 15.93 -9.77 0.01
N ASP A 64 16.03 -8.64 -0.67
CA ASP A 64 17.13 -8.34 -1.60
C ASP A 64 18.23 -7.60 -0.85
N GLU A 65 19.22 -8.36 -0.38
CA GLU A 65 20.34 -7.84 0.40
C GLU A 65 21.18 -6.81 -0.39
N LYS A 66 21.31 -7.01 -1.71
CA LYS A 66 22.12 -6.12 -2.56
C LYS A 66 21.42 -4.77 -2.77
N ALA A 67 20.10 -4.79 -2.92
CA ALA A 67 19.30 -3.57 -3.10
C ALA A 67 18.84 -2.94 -1.78
N GLY A 68 18.97 -3.64 -0.64
CA GLY A 68 18.40 -3.22 0.63
C GLY A 68 16.87 -3.12 0.60
N THR A 69 16.21 -3.96 -0.21
CA THR A 69 14.78 -3.87 -0.52
C THR A 69 14.03 -5.06 0.08
N LEU A 70 12.96 -4.78 0.82
CA LEU A 70 12.07 -5.81 1.33
C LEU A 70 10.81 -5.91 0.47
N TRP A 71 10.62 -7.07 -0.13
CA TRP A 71 9.46 -7.41 -0.92
C TRP A 71 8.47 -8.23 -0.11
N MET A 72 7.18 -8.08 -0.40
CA MET A 72 6.11 -8.86 0.20
C MET A 72 5.23 -9.46 -0.89
N GLU A 73 4.91 -10.74 -0.72
CA GLU A 73 3.95 -11.45 -1.56
C GLU A 73 2.54 -11.31 -0.99
N ILE A 74 1.61 -10.90 -1.85
CA ILE A 74 0.19 -10.77 -1.53
C ILE A 74 -0.59 -11.75 -2.39
N ALA A 75 -1.18 -12.75 -1.75
CA ALA A 75 -2.09 -13.73 -2.39
C ALA A 75 -3.54 -13.60 -1.90
N ARG A 76 -3.77 -12.79 -0.87
CA ARG A 76 -5.07 -12.65 -0.20
C ARG A 76 -5.60 -11.24 -0.40
N PHE A 77 -6.42 -11.08 -1.43
CA PHE A 77 -7.17 -9.85 -1.69
C PHE A 77 -8.50 -9.88 -0.95
N ASP A 78 -9.06 -8.70 -0.71
CA ASP A 78 -10.38 -8.52 -0.08
C ASP A 78 -10.56 -9.23 1.27
N THR A 79 -9.43 -9.60 1.89
CA THR A 79 -9.36 -10.27 3.19
C THR A 79 -8.91 -9.26 4.23
N GLU A 80 -9.68 -9.13 5.30
CA GLU A 80 -9.36 -8.23 6.41
C GLU A 80 -8.18 -8.77 7.21
N VAL A 81 -7.16 -7.93 7.40
CA VAL A 81 -5.98 -8.24 8.22
C VAL A 81 -5.76 -7.17 9.27
N LEU A 82 -5.28 -7.59 10.43
CA LEU A 82 -4.94 -6.69 11.54
C LEU A 82 -3.52 -6.15 11.33
N ASN A 83 -3.41 -4.84 11.10
CA ASN A 83 -2.15 -4.11 11.05
C ASN A 83 -1.90 -3.44 12.41
N LEU A 84 -0.85 -3.88 13.09
CA LEU A 84 -0.41 -3.36 14.39
C LEU A 84 0.91 -2.60 14.22
N GLY A 85 1.01 -1.46 14.88
CA GLY A 85 2.26 -0.70 14.97
C GLY A 85 2.65 -0.45 16.42
N GLY A 86 3.92 -0.13 16.65
CA GLY A 86 4.43 0.23 17.96
C GLY A 86 5.93 0.53 17.92
N LEU A 87 6.49 0.85 19.09
CA LEU A 87 7.92 1.07 19.28
C LEU A 87 8.59 -0.20 19.81
N ALA A 88 9.44 -0.83 19.00
CA ALA A 88 10.26 -1.96 19.45
C ALA A 88 11.35 -1.53 20.45
N ALA A 89 11.85 -0.30 20.30
CA ALA A 89 12.79 0.34 21.22
C ALA A 89 12.29 1.73 21.63
N GLY A 90 12.57 2.11 22.88
CA GLY A 90 12.24 3.43 23.41
C GLY A 90 13.36 4.45 23.17
N LEU A 91 13.03 5.74 23.28
CA LEU A 91 13.99 6.84 23.22
C LEU A 91 14.83 6.94 24.49
N GLY A 92 14.34 6.39 25.61
CA GLY A 92 14.99 6.49 26.93
C GLY A 92 14.85 7.87 27.57
N SER A 93 13.89 8.69 27.11
CA SER A 93 13.56 9.99 27.70
C SER A 93 12.14 9.97 28.28
N ASN A 94 12.05 10.00 29.61
CA ASN A 94 10.78 9.98 30.33
C ASN A 94 9.93 11.21 30.01
N ASP A 95 10.55 12.38 29.80
CA ASP A 95 9.85 13.64 29.52
C ASP A 95 9.15 13.63 28.16
N ILE A 96 9.67 12.87 27.19
CA ILE A 96 9.08 12.74 25.83
C ILE A 96 8.05 11.60 25.78
N GLY A 97 8.18 10.58 26.66
CA GLY A 97 7.20 9.49 26.81
C GLY A 97 7.17 8.51 25.62
N LEU A 98 8.34 8.22 25.04
CA LEU A 98 8.52 7.25 23.95
C LEU A 98 9.21 6.00 24.48
N ASP A 99 8.40 5.12 25.08
CA ASP A 99 8.89 3.92 25.76
C ASP A 99 8.91 2.70 24.85
N ARG A 100 9.78 1.75 25.19
CA ARG A 100 9.84 0.43 24.56
C ARG A 100 8.51 -0.31 24.75
N GLY A 101 8.02 -0.95 23.70
CA GLY A 101 6.76 -1.71 23.71
C GLY A 101 5.51 -0.83 23.65
N GLN A 102 5.67 0.48 23.48
CA GLN A 102 4.53 1.38 23.35
C GLN A 102 3.75 1.09 22.06
N GLY A 103 2.46 0.76 22.20
CA GLY A 103 1.58 0.53 21.05
C GLY A 103 1.30 1.81 20.25
N GLY A 104 1.40 1.71 18.93
CA GLY A 104 1.14 2.77 17.96
C GLY A 104 -0.28 2.77 17.37
N GLY A 105 -1.13 1.89 17.91
CA GLY A 105 -2.49 1.68 17.45
C GLY A 105 -2.63 0.48 16.53
N SER A 106 -3.88 0.15 16.22
CA SER A 106 -4.28 -0.97 15.38
C SER A 106 -5.23 -0.51 14.29
N ARG A 107 -5.19 -1.18 13.15
CA ARG A 107 -6.09 -0.93 12.02
C ARG A 107 -6.46 -2.24 11.36
N ILE A 108 -7.71 -2.37 10.94
CA ILE A 108 -8.10 -3.38 9.97
C ILE A 108 -7.81 -2.82 8.58
N VAL A 109 -7.15 -3.61 7.75
CA VAL A 109 -6.86 -3.25 6.35
C VAL A 109 -7.18 -4.41 5.42
N THR A 110 -7.45 -4.07 4.17
CA THR A 110 -7.60 -4.99 3.04
C THR A 110 -6.65 -4.58 1.93
N PHE A 111 -6.31 -5.51 1.04
CA PHE A 111 -5.58 -5.23 -0.18
C PHE A 111 -6.52 -5.32 -1.38
N GLU A 112 -6.58 -4.23 -2.15
CA GLU A 112 -7.46 -4.10 -3.33
C GLU A 112 -6.60 -3.87 -4.59
N ARG A 113 -6.82 -4.67 -5.63
CA ARG A 113 -6.12 -4.50 -6.91
C ARG A 113 -6.82 -3.46 -7.78
N VAL A 114 -6.05 -2.48 -8.28
CA VAL A 114 -6.51 -1.47 -9.22
C VAL A 114 -5.47 -1.35 -10.35
N GLY A 115 -5.71 -2.06 -11.45
CA GLY A 115 -4.75 -2.17 -12.55
C GLY A 115 -3.40 -2.70 -12.05
N PRO A 116 -2.26 -2.01 -12.32
CA PRO A 116 -0.93 -2.45 -11.88
C PRO A 116 -0.61 -2.06 -10.43
N LYS A 117 -1.61 -1.66 -9.64
CA LYS A 117 -1.42 -1.22 -8.25
C LYS A 117 -2.19 -2.08 -7.26
N ILE A 118 -1.60 -2.26 -6.09
CA ILE A 118 -2.28 -2.83 -4.92
C ILE A 118 -2.47 -1.72 -3.89
N LEU A 119 -3.71 -1.43 -3.53
CA LEU A 119 -4.03 -0.42 -2.53
C LEU A 119 -4.20 -1.09 -1.17
N MET A 120 -3.55 -0.54 -0.15
CA MET A 120 -3.80 -0.90 1.25
C MET A 120 -4.91 0.02 1.78
N VAL A 121 -6.10 -0.54 1.94
CA VAL A 121 -7.31 0.22 2.27
C VAL A 121 -7.75 -0.15 3.67
N GLN A 122 -8.13 0.85 4.47
CA GLN A 122 -8.85 0.66 5.72
C GLN A 122 -10.35 0.91 5.46
N PRO A 123 -11.21 -0.10 5.65
CA PRO A 123 -12.65 0.06 5.61
C PRO A 123 -13.15 1.04 6.68
N ASN A 124 -14.33 1.63 6.44
CA ASN A 124 -14.94 2.59 7.36
C ASN A 124 -16.12 1.96 8.12
N TYR A 125 -15.84 1.25 9.22
CA TYR A 125 -16.90 0.64 10.02
C TYR A 125 -17.75 1.62 10.83
N ARG A 126 -17.45 2.92 10.82
CA ARG A 126 -18.33 3.91 11.49
C ARG A 126 -19.65 4.09 10.76
N TYR A 127 -19.69 3.75 9.47
CA TYR A 127 -20.87 3.88 8.63
C TYR A 127 -21.01 2.62 7.78
N ARG A 128 -21.94 1.75 8.17
CA ARG A 128 -22.24 0.50 7.50
C ARG A 128 -23.73 0.43 7.23
N ALA A 129 -24.11 0.07 6.00
CA ALA A 129 -25.49 -0.27 5.68
C ALA A 129 -25.78 -1.70 6.14
N ILE A 130 -26.93 -1.89 6.78
CA ILE A 130 -27.53 -3.21 6.99
C ILE A 130 -28.81 -3.17 6.16
N SER A 131 -28.72 -3.65 4.92
CA SER A 131 -29.82 -3.69 3.95
C SER A 131 -29.60 -4.88 3.02
N ASP A 132 -30.69 -5.50 2.59
CA ASP A 132 -30.67 -6.55 1.57
C ASP A 132 -30.60 -5.97 0.16
N ASN A 133 -30.72 -4.64 0.03
CA ASN A 133 -30.61 -3.92 -1.23
C ASN A 133 -29.13 -3.58 -1.54
N PRO A 134 -28.52 -4.16 -2.58
CA PRO A 134 -27.11 -3.92 -2.90
C PRO A 134 -26.79 -2.48 -3.31
N ASP A 135 -27.77 -1.74 -3.86
CA ASP A 135 -27.56 -0.36 -4.26
C ASP A 135 -27.53 0.59 -3.05
N GLU A 136 -28.33 0.31 -2.02
CA GLU A 136 -28.26 1.03 -0.74
C GLU A 136 -26.95 0.77 -0.02
N VAL A 137 -26.47 -0.48 -0.02
CA VAL A 137 -25.18 -0.84 0.56
C VAL A 137 -24.04 -0.10 -0.13
N ARG A 138 -24.08 -0.04 -1.46
CA ARG A 138 -23.10 0.70 -2.27
C ARG A 138 -23.18 2.20 -2.03
N ALA A 139 -24.39 2.77 -2.01
CA ALA A 139 -24.61 4.19 -1.78
C ALA A 139 -24.03 4.64 -0.44
N VAL A 140 -24.26 3.87 0.64
CA VAL A 140 -23.67 4.17 1.96
C VAL A 140 -22.14 4.03 1.92
N THR A 141 -21.62 2.98 1.27
CA THR A 141 -20.17 2.78 1.15
C THR A 141 -19.49 3.91 0.39
N ASP A 142 -20.10 4.40 -0.70
CA ASP A 142 -19.57 5.51 -1.50
C ASP A 142 -19.80 6.88 -0.82
N ALA A 143 -20.86 7.03 -0.02
CA ALA A 143 -21.12 8.26 0.74
C ALA A 143 -20.11 8.50 1.87
N PHE A 144 -19.49 7.44 2.39
CA PHE A 144 -18.53 7.52 3.50
C PHE A 144 -17.14 7.03 3.10
N ALA A 145 -16.26 8.00 2.84
CA ALA A 145 -14.90 7.76 2.38
C ALA A 145 -14.13 6.73 3.24
N ARG A 146 -13.58 5.73 2.54
CA ARG A 146 -12.59 4.78 3.07
C ARG A 146 -11.21 5.45 3.14
N SER A 147 -10.28 4.86 3.89
CA SER A 147 -8.92 5.42 3.98
C SER A 147 -7.90 4.57 3.22
N THR A 148 -7.24 5.15 2.22
CA THR A 148 -6.13 4.47 1.52
C THR A 148 -4.81 4.85 2.19
N HIS A 149 -4.14 3.87 2.80
CA HIS A 149 -2.88 4.09 3.54
C HIS A 149 -1.66 4.05 2.65
N TRP A 150 -1.73 3.27 1.56
CA TRP A 150 -0.64 3.11 0.61
C TRP A 150 -1.13 2.56 -0.73
N GLY A 151 -0.37 2.79 -1.79
CA GLY A 151 -0.55 2.17 -3.09
C GLY A 151 0.78 1.61 -3.57
N PHE A 152 0.88 0.29 -3.64
CA PHE A 152 2.03 -0.44 -4.15
C PHE A 152 1.93 -0.59 -5.66
N LYS A 153 3.07 -0.64 -6.34
CA LYS A 153 3.14 -1.09 -7.74
C LYS A 153 3.45 -2.59 -7.75
N VAL A 154 2.74 -3.35 -8.57
CA VAL A 154 3.05 -4.76 -8.81
C VAL A 154 4.38 -4.85 -9.54
N ALA A 155 5.33 -5.58 -8.95
CA ALA A 155 6.66 -5.77 -9.50
C ALA A 155 6.85 -7.12 -10.19
N ALA A 156 6.11 -8.13 -9.73
CA ALA A 156 6.05 -9.47 -10.30
C ALA A 156 4.70 -10.14 -9.96
N GLU A 157 4.27 -11.12 -10.75
CA GLU A 157 2.99 -11.82 -10.55
C GLU A 157 3.09 -13.28 -10.99
N THR A 158 2.58 -14.20 -10.16
CA THR A 158 2.50 -15.63 -10.46
C THR A 158 1.18 -16.18 -9.92
N ASP A 159 0.36 -16.82 -10.76
CA ASP A 159 -0.93 -17.43 -10.42
C ASP A 159 -1.84 -16.54 -9.53
N GLY A 160 -1.91 -15.24 -9.85
CA GLY A 160 -2.71 -14.26 -9.11
C GLY A 160 -2.10 -13.79 -7.78
N ARG A 161 -0.93 -14.31 -7.37
CA ARG A 161 -0.11 -13.76 -6.28
C ARG A 161 0.74 -12.63 -6.83
N VAL A 162 0.90 -11.55 -6.08
CA VAL A 162 1.68 -10.38 -6.53
C VAL A 162 2.81 -10.07 -5.57
N LEU A 163 3.94 -9.64 -6.12
CA LEU A 163 5.08 -9.15 -5.36
C LEU A 163 5.08 -7.62 -5.36
N VAL A 164 5.20 -7.03 -4.18
CA VAL A 164 5.24 -5.57 -3.99
C VAL A 164 6.44 -5.16 -3.14
N ASP A 165 7.03 -3.99 -3.43
CA ASP A 165 8.06 -3.38 -2.59
C ASP A 165 7.43 -2.70 -1.37
N MET A 166 7.82 -3.13 -0.18
CA MET A 166 7.32 -2.61 1.10
C MET A 166 8.21 -1.53 1.71
N THR A 167 9.40 -1.31 1.19
CA THR A 167 10.47 -0.54 1.84
C THR A 167 10.03 0.88 2.17
N ASP A 168 9.51 1.61 1.18
CA ASP A 168 9.03 2.98 1.37
C ASP A 168 7.76 3.08 2.24
N TYR A 169 6.96 2.01 2.27
CA TYR A 169 5.82 1.93 3.18
C TYR A 169 6.29 1.79 4.63
N LEU A 170 7.35 1.02 4.89
CA LEU A 170 7.89 0.79 6.23
C LEU A 170 8.71 1.98 6.74
N ILE A 171 9.50 2.63 5.87
CA ILE A 171 10.34 3.78 6.24
C ILE A 171 9.50 5.07 6.31
N ARG A 172 8.64 5.15 7.32
CA ARG A 172 7.80 6.31 7.63
C ARG A 172 7.58 6.43 9.12
N ASP A 173 7.36 7.66 9.58
CA ASP A 173 6.97 7.94 10.97
C ASP A 173 5.49 7.61 11.22
N THR A 174 5.16 6.32 11.24
CA THR A 174 3.80 5.81 11.46
C THR A 174 3.34 6.06 12.91
N HIS A 175 4.27 6.01 13.87
CA HIS A 175 4.01 6.22 15.29
C HIS A 175 3.91 7.69 15.69
N ARG A 176 4.24 8.63 14.80
CA ARG A 176 4.29 10.09 15.05
C ARG A 176 5.30 10.49 16.12
N VAL A 177 6.50 9.94 16.04
CA VAL A 177 7.65 10.29 16.88
C VAL A 177 8.09 11.72 16.62
N ILE A 178 8.24 12.13 15.35
CA ILE A 178 8.86 13.41 14.97
C ILE A 178 8.17 14.63 15.60
N PRO A 179 6.82 14.74 15.62
CA PRO A 179 6.16 15.88 16.27
C PRO A 179 6.34 15.92 17.79
N ARG A 180 6.68 14.79 18.44
CA ARG A 180 6.90 14.69 19.89
C ARG A 180 8.32 15.05 20.31
N LEU A 181 9.28 14.98 19.38
CA LEU A 181 10.66 15.42 19.62
C LEU A 181 10.70 16.96 19.69
N ARG A 182 10.51 17.50 20.89
CA ARG A 182 10.55 18.93 21.21
C ARG A 182 11.58 19.18 22.33
N PRO A 183 12.23 20.37 22.36
CA PRO A 183 12.01 21.56 21.53
C PRO A 183 12.65 21.53 20.13
N GLY A 184 13.35 20.45 19.75
CA GLY A 184 14.03 20.38 18.46
C GLY A 184 13.12 20.32 17.22
N THR A 185 13.72 20.57 16.06
CA THR A 185 13.10 20.35 14.74
C THR A 185 13.76 19.14 14.10
N TYR A 186 12.98 18.08 13.90
CA TYR A 186 13.45 16.82 13.35
C TYR A 186 12.71 16.51 12.05
N ARG A 187 13.36 15.76 11.17
CA ARG A 187 12.77 15.16 9.97
C ARG A 187 13.33 13.75 9.82
N LEU A 188 12.51 12.85 9.27
CA LEU A 188 12.98 11.52 8.89
C LEU A 188 14.03 11.66 7.79
N ASP A 189 15.11 10.92 7.91
CA ASP A 189 16.17 10.76 6.95
C ASP A 189 16.18 9.33 6.43
N LYS A 190 15.58 9.14 5.24
CA LYS A 190 15.51 7.84 4.58
C LYS A 190 16.90 7.25 4.32
N SER A 191 17.91 8.08 4.07
CA SER A 191 19.28 7.60 3.78
C SER A 191 19.97 6.98 5.00
N ARG A 192 19.48 7.30 6.20
CA ARG A 192 19.96 6.77 7.49
C ARG A 192 18.95 5.82 8.12
N SER A 193 17.95 5.39 7.36
CA SER A 193 16.90 4.48 7.81
C SER A 193 16.95 3.19 6.99
N ALA A 194 16.62 2.06 7.60
CA ALA A 194 16.67 0.76 6.95
C ALA A 194 15.70 -0.25 7.58
N VAL A 195 15.39 -1.31 6.85
CA VAL A 195 14.72 -2.49 7.40
C VAL A 195 15.65 -3.17 8.42
N TYR A 196 15.13 -3.50 9.59
CA TYR A 196 15.86 -4.19 10.64
C TYR A 196 15.61 -5.70 10.52
N MET A 197 16.42 -6.35 9.68
CA MET A 197 16.27 -7.77 9.35
C MET A 197 16.31 -8.74 10.55
N PRO A 198 17.09 -8.52 11.63
CA PRO A 198 17.09 -9.43 12.78
C PRO A 198 15.72 -9.66 13.44
N MET A 199 14.79 -8.71 13.29
CA MET A 199 13.41 -8.80 13.81
C MET A 199 12.36 -8.71 12.69
N THR A 200 12.76 -9.06 11.46
CA THR A 200 11.84 -9.24 10.33
C THR A 200 11.60 -10.73 10.16
N MET A 201 10.44 -11.20 10.63
CA MET A 201 10.15 -12.63 10.80
C MET A 201 8.79 -12.98 10.23
N GLY A 202 8.66 -14.20 9.70
CA GLY A 202 7.39 -14.72 9.26
C GLY A 202 6.95 -15.91 10.10
N PHE A 203 5.65 -15.97 10.37
CA PHE A 203 4.99 -17.03 11.13
C PHE A 203 3.69 -17.44 10.43
N PRO A 204 3.12 -18.61 10.71
CA PRO A 204 1.90 -19.07 10.04
C PRO A 204 0.69 -18.14 10.17
N LYS A 205 0.62 -17.33 11.23
CA LYS A 205 -0.53 -16.46 11.55
C LYS A 205 -0.22 -14.96 11.55
N ASN A 206 1.04 -14.57 11.41
CA ASN A 206 1.48 -13.17 11.36
C ASN A 206 2.81 -13.04 10.62
N THR A 207 3.07 -11.85 10.10
CA THR A 207 4.37 -11.43 9.59
C THR A 207 4.78 -10.20 10.37
N GLU A 208 5.97 -10.22 10.95
CA GLU A 208 6.53 -9.16 11.79
C GLU A 208 7.63 -8.42 11.03
N LEU A 209 7.59 -7.09 11.09
CA LEU A 209 8.44 -6.21 10.32
C LEU A 209 8.98 -5.13 11.26
N GLU A 210 10.30 -4.92 11.26
CA GLU A 210 10.95 -3.87 12.05
C GLU A 210 11.80 -2.97 11.16
N VAL A 211 11.88 -1.68 11.53
CA VAL A 211 12.69 -0.67 10.84
C VAL A 211 13.48 0.15 11.84
N SER A 212 14.72 0.45 11.48
CA SER A 212 15.53 1.46 12.15
C SER A 212 15.30 2.79 11.45
N LEU A 213 14.72 3.77 12.15
CA LEU A 213 14.43 5.10 11.62
C LEU A 213 15.33 6.15 12.27
N THR A 214 15.81 7.10 11.46
CA THR A 214 16.66 8.23 11.90
C THR A 214 16.17 9.56 11.34
#